data_AF-A0A960GJA3-F1
#
_entry.id   AF-A0A960GJA3-F1
#
_cell.length_a   1.000
_cell.length_b   1.000
_cell.length_c   1.000
_cell.angle_alpha   90.00
_cell.angle_beta   90.00
_cell.angle_gamma   90.00
#
_symmetry.space_group_name_H-M   'P 1'
#
loop_
_entity.id
_entity.type
_entity.pdbx_description
1 polymer ?
#
loop_
_entity_poly.entity_id
_entity_poly.type
_entity_poly.pdbx_seq_one_letter_code
_entity_poly.pdbx_strand_id
1 'polypeptide(L)'
;AHAWLQGEPTAMWSALIEAWLRSDRPLGSCVPEALGCVTSTVQPRTAVHRSHILSVWPAASRLDTGEATAFVEWARPRMHEAAQQVPDVYRELIALGLIESGTPTTAFADLPDDVQAASEHLPAVQSDGLIVQPDGTVIAPLAIDNSTWTLLQSIAHVESWGPVTMHRIESARLQAAVNGRDPQQVVDALAAASRTPIPQSIEYLIRDAARSAGVNVYPATVIEGAGQDVERLKGLGLTQVSEQVFTSPQSPEEVVRLLAEAGVATSQGPAEVFGVPLERATQGPGPDDAAVVRLVEHLLDGQAVPAEAPPTLPTADPVTVADICRKAIDEDRRVWVQYADADGVRTELVEPIDLRVGRLSGWSLHAARMITVPLSRIAAVGGADD
;
A
#
# COMPACT_ATOMS: atom_id res chain seq x y z
N ALA A 1 -11.92 7.21 -9.51
CA ALA A 1 -10.65 6.67 -8.94
C ALA A 1 -9.45 7.07 -9.80
N HIS A 2 -9.34 6.61 -11.05
CA HIS A 2 -8.17 6.91 -11.90
C HIS A 2 -7.93 8.42 -12.10
N ALA A 3 -8.97 9.21 -12.38
CA ALA A 3 -8.85 10.67 -12.49
C ALA A 3 -8.43 11.35 -11.17
N TRP A 4 -8.79 10.80 -10.02
CA TRP A 4 -8.37 11.32 -8.70
C TRP A 4 -6.88 11.05 -8.46
N LEU A 5 -6.40 9.83 -8.78
CA LEU A 5 -4.98 9.47 -8.71
C LEU A 5 -4.08 10.21 -9.73
N GLN A 6 -4.65 10.95 -10.68
CA GLN A 6 -3.87 11.76 -11.63
C GLN A 6 -3.94 13.26 -11.31
N GLY A 7 -4.63 13.64 -10.23
CA GLY A 7 -4.73 15.03 -9.79
C GLY A 7 -3.52 15.48 -8.99
N GLU A 8 -3.34 16.80 -8.87
CA GLU A 8 -2.38 17.40 -7.94
C GLU A 8 -2.72 17.04 -6.49
N PRO A 9 -1.72 16.86 -5.60
CA PRO A 9 -1.96 16.44 -4.21
C PRO A 9 -2.98 17.31 -3.47
N THR A 10 -2.91 18.63 -3.63
CA THR A 10 -3.89 19.56 -3.04
C THR A 10 -5.30 19.28 -3.54
N ALA A 11 -5.49 19.05 -4.85
CA ALA A 11 -6.80 18.72 -5.41
C ALA A 11 -7.30 17.35 -4.94
N MET A 12 -6.40 16.39 -4.75
CA MET A 12 -6.74 15.08 -4.17
C MET A 12 -7.26 15.22 -2.74
N TRP A 13 -6.56 16.02 -1.91
CA TRP A 13 -6.96 16.32 -0.54
C TRP A 13 -8.27 17.09 -0.48
N SER A 14 -8.43 18.14 -1.28
CA SER A 14 -9.69 18.90 -1.37
C SER A 14 -10.84 17.96 -1.70
N ALA A 15 -10.71 17.13 -2.74
CA ALA A 15 -11.75 16.18 -3.12
C ALA A 15 -12.07 15.17 -2.01
N LEU A 16 -11.06 14.71 -1.26
CA LEU A 16 -11.22 13.74 -0.16
C LEU A 16 -11.94 14.38 1.04
N ILE A 17 -11.47 15.53 1.50
CA ILE A 17 -12.04 16.26 2.65
C ILE A 17 -13.46 16.73 2.34
N GLU A 18 -13.68 17.22 1.12
CA GLU A 18 -14.98 17.70 0.68
C GLU A 18 -16.00 16.55 0.60
N ALA A 19 -15.59 15.39 0.08
CA ALA A 19 -16.42 14.20 0.09
C ALA A 19 -16.69 13.69 1.52
N TRP A 20 -15.69 13.72 2.40
CA TRP A 20 -15.82 13.33 3.81
C TRP A 20 -16.78 14.23 4.57
N LEU A 21 -16.67 15.56 4.43
CA LEU A 21 -17.57 16.54 5.07
C LEU A 21 -19.03 16.35 4.66
N ARG A 22 -19.30 15.95 3.41
CA ARG A 22 -20.66 15.78 2.87
C ARG A 22 -21.24 14.38 3.04
N SER A 23 -20.41 13.41 3.39
CA SER A 23 -20.82 12.01 3.46
C SER A 23 -21.48 11.69 4.80
N ASP A 24 -22.65 11.06 4.77
CA ASP A 24 -23.28 10.51 5.98
C ASP A 24 -22.76 9.10 6.36
N ARG A 25 -21.65 8.66 5.75
CA ARG A 25 -21.04 7.35 6.03
C ARG A 25 -20.04 7.44 7.19
N PRO A 26 -20.18 6.60 8.24
CA PRO A 26 -19.21 6.51 9.33
C PRO A 26 -18.00 5.67 8.92
N LEU A 27 -16.95 6.31 8.39
CA LEU A 27 -15.81 5.65 7.72
C LEU A 27 -15.05 4.72 8.68
N GLY A 28 -14.88 5.13 9.94
CA GLY A 28 -14.19 4.35 10.97
C GLY A 28 -14.90 3.06 11.40
N SER A 29 -16.15 2.86 10.98
CA SER A 29 -16.97 1.67 11.28
C SER A 29 -17.28 0.81 10.04
N CYS A 30 -16.85 1.25 8.86
CA CYS A 30 -16.98 0.48 7.62
C CYS A 30 -15.91 -0.62 7.58
N VAL A 31 -16.29 -1.86 7.89
CA VAL A 31 -15.39 -3.04 7.86
C VAL A 31 -15.33 -3.64 6.45
N PRO A 32 -14.16 -4.14 5.98
CA PRO A 32 -14.03 -4.75 4.65
C PRO A 32 -14.94 -5.94 4.36
N GLU A 33 -15.30 -6.78 5.35
CA GLU A 33 -16.29 -7.84 5.11
C GLU A 33 -17.69 -7.29 4.79
N ALA A 34 -17.95 -6.01 5.08
CA ALA A 34 -19.15 -5.31 4.65
C ALA A 34 -18.97 -4.60 3.28
N LEU A 35 -17.74 -4.45 2.76
CA LEU A 35 -17.42 -3.76 1.49
C LEU A 35 -17.74 -4.57 0.22
N GLY A 36 -18.71 -5.48 0.27
CA GLY A 36 -19.34 -6.00 -0.94
C GLY A 36 -20.21 -4.91 -1.57
N CYS A 37 -19.71 -4.25 -2.63
CA CYS A 37 -20.34 -3.34 -3.60
C CYS A 37 -21.33 -2.23 -3.14
N VAL A 38 -22.07 -2.34 -2.03
CA VAL A 38 -22.97 -1.32 -1.48
C VAL A 38 -23.14 -1.58 0.03
N THR A 39 -22.29 -1.00 0.87
CA THR A 39 -22.69 -0.84 2.28
C THR A 39 -23.81 0.20 2.34
N SER A 40 -24.95 -0.19 2.92
CA SER A 40 -26.10 0.70 3.20
C SER A 40 -26.01 1.36 4.59
N THR A 41 -24.90 1.17 5.31
CA THR A 41 -24.64 1.77 6.62
C THR A 41 -24.44 3.28 6.47
N VAL A 42 -25.54 4.00 6.53
CA VAL A 42 -25.61 5.46 6.62
C VAL A 42 -26.10 5.81 8.00
N GLN A 43 -25.40 6.70 8.70
CA GLN A 43 -25.91 7.32 9.92
C GLN A 43 -26.40 8.72 9.55
N PRO A 44 -27.71 9.00 9.65
CA PRO A 44 -28.25 10.30 9.27
C PRO A 44 -27.51 11.44 9.96
N ARG A 45 -27.29 12.53 9.23
CA ARG A 45 -26.72 13.79 9.75
C ARG A 45 -25.24 13.72 10.18
N THR A 46 -24.53 12.63 9.90
CA THR A 46 -23.08 12.53 10.20
C THR A 46 -22.30 13.67 9.55
N ALA A 47 -22.65 14.07 8.32
CA ALA A 47 -22.07 15.25 7.66
C ALA A 47 -22.25 16.53 8.51
N VAL A 48 -23.48 16.76 9.00
CA VAL A 48 -23.81 17.91 9.85
C VAL A 48 -23.07 17.86 11.18
N HIS A 49 -22.94 16.66 11.77
CA HIS A 49 -22.22 16.48 13.02
C HIS A 49 -20.71 16.67 12.86
N ARG A 50 -20.10 16.22 11.77
CA ARG A 50 -18.69 16.53 11.45
C ARG A 50 -18.44 18.02 11.36
N SER A 51 -19.23 18.74 10.55
CA SER A 51 -19.12 20.20 10.46
C SER A 51 -19.31 20.86 11.83
N HIS A 52 -20.24 20.37 12.64
CA HIS A 52 -20.45 20.89 13.97
C HIS A 52 -19.24 20.66 14.90
N ILE A 53 -18.72 19.43 14.97
CA ILE A 53 -17.56 19.05 15.79
C ILE A 53 -16.37 19.94 15.42
N LEU A 54 -16.08 20.11 14.12
CA LEU A 54 -15.02 20.99 13.64
C LEU A 54 -15.25 22.45 14.07
N SER A 55 -16.46 22.97 13.87
CA SER A 55 -16.78 24.38 14.16
C SER A 55 -16.67 24.79 15.63
N VAL A 56 -16.81 23.84 16.55
CA VAL A 56 -16.72 24.12 17.98
C VAL A 56 -15.36 23.77 18.57
N TRP A 57 -14.58 22.93 17.90
CA TRP A 57 -13.30 22.48 18.44
C TRP A 57 -12.38 23.66 18.74
N PRO A 58 -11.81 23.77 19.95
CA PRO A 58 -10.95 24.88 20.31
C PRO A 58 -9.66 24.85 19.48
N ALA A 59 -9.43 25.88 18.67
CA ALA A 59 -8.21 26.02 17.89
C ALA A 59 -6.96 25.93 18.80
N ALA A 60 -5.96 25.18 18.36
CA ALA A 60 -4.66 24.99 19.03
C ALA A 60 -4.69 24.28 20.42
N SER A 61 -5.83 23.76 20.87
CA SER A 61 -5.89 22.98 22.11
C SER A 61 -5.83 21.49 21.82
N ARG A 62 -4.91 20.78 22.48
CA ARG A 62 -4.91 19.31 22.50
C ARG A 62 -6.09 18.83 23.34
N LEU A 63 -6.93 17.99 22.77
CA LEU A 63 -8.00 17.29 23.50
C LEU A 63 -7.88 15.80 23.22
N ASP A 64 -7.98 14.98 24.27
CA ASP A 64 -8.22 13.55 24.07
C ASP A 64 -9.67 13.28 23.59
N THR A 65 -9.98 12.05 23.20
CA THR A 65 -11.32 11.70 22.69
C THR A 65 -12.43 11.97 23.70
N GLY A 66 -12.18 11.78 25.00
CA GLY A 66 -13.16 11.99 26.06
C GLY A 66 -13.39 13.47 26.35
N GLU A 67 -12.32 14.24 26.44
CA GLU A 67 -12.35 15.70 26.57
C GLU A 67 -13.06 16.36 25.39
N ALA A 68 -12.76 15.91 24.16
CA ALA A 68 -13.43 16.36 22.96
C ALA A 68 -14.94 16.06 22.99
N THR A 69 -15.32 14.87 23.45
CA THR A 69 -16.73 14.47 23.58
C THR A 69 -17.47 15.40 24.54
N ALA A 70 -16.91 15.59 25.74
CA ALA A 70 -17.50 16.46 26.76
C ALA A 70 -17.57 17.92 26.29
N PHE A 71 -16.55 18.38 25.56
CA PHE A 71 -16.51 19.73 25.01
C PHE A 71 -17.61 19.96 23.96
N VAL A 72 -17.74 19.06 22.99
CA VAL A 72 -18.78 19.14 21.94
C VAL A 72 -20.18 19.12 22.56
N GLU A 73 -20.40 18.26 23.56
CA GLU A 73 -21.67 18.20 24.29
C GLU A 73 -21.99 19.53 25.00
N TRP A 74 -21.00 20.14 25.64
CA TRP A 74 -21.14 21.43 26.32
C TRP A 74 -21.36 22.60 25.35
N ALA A 75 -20.62 22.64 24.24
CA ALA A 75 -20.63 23.76 23.31
C ALA A 75 -22.00 23.96 22.64
N ARG A 76 -22.70 22.87 22.29
CA ARG A 76 -24.11 22.93 21.85
C ARG A 76 -24.91 21.73 22.37
N PRO A 77 -25.54 21.84 23.55
CA PRO A 77 -26.30 20.74 24.16
C PRO A 77 -27.46 20.21 23.31
N ARG A 78 -28.00 21.03 22.39
CA ARG A 78 -29.05 20.60 21.45
C ARG A 78 -28.56 19.61 20.38
N MET A 79 -27.25 19.48 20.20
CA MET A 79 -26.60 18.56 19.26
C MET A 79 -25.85 17.44 20.00
N HIS A 80 -26.41 16.94 21.11
CA HIS A 80 -25.81 15.84 21.89
C HIS A 80 -25.51 14.57 21.07
N GLU A 81 -26.27 14.30 20.00
CA GLU A 81 -25.98 13.20 19.05
C GLU A 81 -24.64 13.39 18.33
N ALA A 82 -24.20 14.63 18.12
CA ALA A 82 -22.87 14.90 17.56
C ALA A 82 -21.76 14.49 18.55
N ALA A 83 -21.96 14.70 19.85
CA ALA A 83 -21.01 14.26 20.87
C ALA A 83 -20.84 12.72 20.85
N GLN A 84 -21.92 11.97 20.63
CA GLN A 84 -21.86 10.51 20.50
C GLN A 84 -21.03 10.03 19.30
N GLN A 85 -20.91 10.85 18.25
CA GLN A 85 -20.12 10.54 17.06
C GLN A 85 -18.65 11.00 17.15
N VAL A 86 -18.27 11.74 18.21
CA VAL A 86 -16.90 12.23 18.39
C VAL A 86 -15.86 11.11 18.33
N PRO A 87 -16.02 9.92 18.97
CA PRO A 87 -15.01 8.86 18.88
C PRO A 87 -14.73 8.38 17.46
N ASP A 88 -15.73 8.33 16.59
CA ASP A 88 -15.57 7.93 15.20
C ASP A 88 -14.94 9.05 14.38
N VAL A 89 -15.46 10.28 14.51
CA VAL A 89 -14.90 11.46 13.83
C VAL A 89 -13.47 11.72 14.25
N TYR A 90 -13.11 11.50 15.52
CA TYR A 90 -11.75 11.63 16.03
C TYR A 90 -10.77 10.69 15.33
N ARG A 91 -11.17 9.42 15.12
CA ARG A 91 -10.36 8.45 14.36
C ARG A 91 -10.24 8.85 12.88
N GLU A 92 -11.30 9.39 12.29
CA GLU A 92 -11.30 9.90 10.92
C GLU A 92 -10.38 11.13 10.76
N LEU A 93 -10.40 12.06 11.72
CA LEU A 93 -9.53 13.23 11.74
C LEU A 93 -8.04 12.82 11.81
N ILE A 94 -7.71 11.80 12.59
CA ILE A 94 -6.35 11.23 12.62
C ILE A 94 -6.01 10.62 11.25
N ALA A 95 -6.92 9.83 10.69
CA ALA A 95 -6.68 9.17 9.39
C ALA A 95 -6.51 10.16 8.24
N LEU A 96 -7.14 11.34 8.32
CA LEU A 96 -7.00 12.44 7.36
C LEU A 96 -5.81 13.36 7.67
N GLY A 97 -5.08 13.16 8.77
CA GLY A 97 -3.99 14.04 9.19
C GLY A 97 -4.43 15.43 9.64
N LEU A 98 -5.71 15.61 9.99
CA LEU A 98 -6.26 16.89 10.47
C LEU A 98 -5.99 17.10 11.97
N ILE A 99 -5.76 16.01 12.71
CA ILE A 99 -5.27 16.06 14.09
C ILE A 99 -4.14 15.04 14.28
N GLU A 100 -3.18 15.38 15.14
CA GLU A 100 -2.10 14.51 15.56
C GLU A 100 -2.11 14.36 17.08
N SER A 101 -2.32 13.13 17.58
CA SER A 101 -2.40 12.86 19.02
C SER A 101 -3.35 13.81 19.80
N GLY A 102 -4.44 14.24 19.16
CA GLY A 102 -5.44 15.16 19.73
C GLY A 102 -5.15 16.64 19.53
N THR A 103 -4.02 17.00 18.94
CA THR A 103 -3.66 18.37 18.59
C THR A 103 -4.12 18.70 17.18
N PRO A 104 -4.91 19.77 16.95
CA PRO A 104 -5.28 20.22 15.61
C PRO A 104 -4.06 20.64 14.77
N THR A 105 -4.03 20.24 13.50
CA THR A 105 -3.04 20.73 12.53
C THR A 105 -3.44 22.11 11.98
N THR A 106 -2.56 22.74 11.20
CA THR A 106 -2.88 24.03 10.53
C THR A 106 -4.07 23.88 9.58
N ALA A 107 -4.16 22.76 8.85
CA ALA A 107 -5.27 22.46 7.95
C ALA A 107 -6.63 22.39 8.67
N PHE A 108 -6.64 22.02 9.95
CA PHE A 108 -7.87 21.97 10.74
C PHE A 108 -8.52 23.35 10.92
N ALA A 109 -7.72 24.41 11.01
CA ALA A 109 -8.19 25.75 11.39
C ALA A 109 -9.13 26.38 10.36
N ASP A 110 -8.98 26.02 9.09
CA ASP A 110 -9.82 26.53 8.00
C ASP A 110 -11.11 25.71 7.82
N LEU A 111 -11.22 24.55 8.46
CA LEU A 111 -12.39 23.68 8.36
C LEU A 111 -13.46 24.04 9.39
N PRO A 112 -14.77 23.89 9.05
CA PRO A 112 -15.31 23.37 7.78
C PRO A 112 -15.50 24.42 6.67
N ASP A 113 -15.06 25.67 6.88
CA ASP A 113 -15.46 26.82 6.07
C ASP A 113 -14.70 26.95 4.73
N ASP A 114 -13.40 26.63 4.71
CA ASP A 114 -12.54 26.71 3.52
C ASP A 114 -11.70 25.44 3.34
N VAL A 115 -12.27 24.48 2.60
CA VAL A 115 -11.59 23.20 2.28
C VAL A 115 -10.36 23.41 1.40
N GLN A 116 -10.35 24.45 0.56
CA GLN A 116 -9.24 24.68 -0.35
C GLN A 116 -8.02 25.20 0.43
N ALA A 117 -8.22 26.18 1.31
CA ALA A 117 -7.17 26.67 2.21
C ALA A 117 -6.66 25.54 3.13
N ALA A 118 -7.56 24.75 3.71
CA ALA A 118 -7.19 23.58 4.52
C ALA A 118 -6.28 22.60 3.75
N SER A 119 -6.58 22.36 2.48
CA SER A 119 -5.84 21.40 1.64
C SER A 119 -4.47 21.93 1.20
N GLU A 120 -4.26 23.25 1.16
CA GLU A 120 -2.97 23.87 0.90
C GLU A 120 -2.00 23.74 2.08
N HIS A 121 -2.52 23.56 3.29
CA HIS A 121 -1.74 23.29 4.49
C HIS A 121 -1.31 21.83 4.64
N LEU A 122 -1.96 20.90 3.91
CA LEU A 122 -1.58 19.50 3.93
C LEU A 122 -0.30 19.29 3.10
N PRO A 123 0.59 18.39 3.55
CA PRO A 123 1.90 18.24 2.94
C PRO A 123 1.76 17.91 1.45
N ALA A 124 2.46 18.70 0.64
CA ALA A 124 2.72 18.34 -0.75
C ALA A 124 3.49 17.01 -0.78
N VAL A 125 3.32 16.24 -1.85
CA VAL A 125 4.14 15.05 -2.06
C VAL A 125 5.60 15.49 -2.19
N GLN A 126 6.39 15.26 -1.15
CA GLN A 126 7.83 15.41 -1.19
C GLN A 126 8.41 14.02 -1.39
N SER A 127 8.69 13.68 -2.65
CA SER A 127 9.45 12.48 -2.94
C SER A 127 10.90 12.77 -2.59
N ASP A 128 11.34 12.31 -1.41
CA ASP A 128 12.77 12.23 -1.10
C ASP A 128 13.50 11.29 -2.08
N GLY A 129 12.77 10.56 -2.92
CA GLY A 129 13.25 9.66 -3.96
C GLY A 129 13.49 8.25 -3.42
N LEU A 130 13.38 7.26 -4.29
CA LEU A 130 13.56 5.84 -3.97
C LEU A 130 15.02 5.50 -3.72
N ILE A 131 15.27 4.46 -2.94
CA ILE A 131 16.58 3.79 -2.88
C ILE A 131 16.40 2.36 -3.38
N VAL A 132 17.04 2.04 -4.51
CA VAL A 132 16.97 0.72 -5.13
C VAL A 132 18.24 -0.06 -4.82
N GLN A 133 18.10 -1.21 -4.17
CA GLN A 133 19.21 -2.05 -3.74
C GLN A 133 19.47 -3.20 -4.73
N PRO A 134 20.72 -3.73 -4.82
CA PRO A 134 21.08 -4.76 -5.78
C PRO A 134 20.34 -6.09 -5.63
N ASP A 135 19.77 -6.37 -4.45
CA ASP A 135 19.05 -7.59 -4.11
C ASP A 135 17.54 -7.52 -4.43
N GLY A 136 17.09 -6.46 -5.10
CA GLY A 136 15.69 -6.25 -5.48
C GLY A 136 14.85 -5.55 -4.41
N THR A 137 15.45 -5.11 -3.31
CA THR A 137 14.77 -4.28 -2.31
C THR A 137 14.68 -2.83 -2.78
N VAL A 138 13.50 -2.24 -2.68
CA VAL A 138 13.25 -0.82 -2.95
C VAL A 138 12.70 -0.17 -1.70
N ILE A 139 13.43 0.82 -1.19
CA ILE A 139 13.03 1.63 -0.04
C ILE A 139 12.35 2.88 -0.58
N ALA A 140 11.08 3.05 -0.26
CA ALA A 140 10.27 4.17 -0.71
C ALA A 140 9.81 5.01 0.49
N PRO A 141 9.97 6.34 0.48
CA PRO A 141 9.33 7.22 1.46
C PRO A 141 7.81 6.98 1.52
N LEU A 142 7.17 7.38 2.62
CA LEU A 142 5.70 7.32 2.72
C LEU A 142 5.01 8.29 1.75
N ALA A 143 5.67 9.41 1.45
CA ALA A 143 5.22 10.39 0.48
C ALA A 143 5.93 10.17 -0.86
N ILE A 144 5.33 9.38 -1.75
CA ILE A 144 5.74 9.27 -3.15
C ILE A 144 4.58 9.66 -4.06
N ASP A 145 4.89 10.12 -5.26
CA ASP A 145 3.88 10.50 -6.22
C ASP A 145 3.18 9.26 -6.81
N ASN A 146 2.00 9.48 -7.38
CA ASN A 146 1.18 8.38 -7.89
C ASN A 146 1.82 7.63 -9.06
N SER A 147 2.67 8.28 -9.86
CA SER A 147 3.37 7.61 -10.97
C SER A 147 4.42 6.64 -10.42
N THR A 148 5.18 7.07 -9.41
CA THR A 148 6.14 6.22 -8.68
C THR A 148 5.43 5.08 -7.94
N TRP A 149 4.31 5.36 -7.27
CA TRP A 149 3.51 4.32 -6.62
C TRP A 149 2.98 3.28 -7.62
N THR A 150 2.45 3.73 -8.76
CA THR A 150 1.97 2.83 -9.82
C THR A 150 3.11 1.98 -10.40
N LEU A 151 4.28 2.59 -10.61
CA LEU A 151 5.48 1.87 -11.03
C LEU A 151 5.83 0.77 -10.02
N LEU A 152 5.95 1.10 -8.73
CA LEU A 152 6.28 0.13 -7.67
C LEU A 152 5.26 -1.00 -7.61
N GLN A 153 3.96 -0.71 -7.62
CA GLN A 153 2.92 -1.75 -7.63
C GLN A 153 3.02 -2.68 -8.83
N SER A 154 3.46 -2.16 -9.98
CA SER A 154 3.61 -2.95 -11.20
C SER A 154 4.82 -3.88 -11.19
N ILE A 155 5.91 -3.55 -10.49
CA ILE A 155 7.17 -4.30 -10.52
C ILE A 155 7.50 -5.04 -9.22
N ALA A 156 6.86 -4.65 -8.11
CA ALA A 156 7.19 -5.11 -6.77
C ALA A 156 5.92 -5.33 -5.94
N HIS A 157 6.05 -6.13 -4.88
CA HIS A 157 5.05 -6.21 -3.81
C HIS A 157 5.55 -5.45 -2.59
N VAL A 158 4.64 -5.02 -1.72
CA VAL A 158 5.01 -4.36 -0.47
C VAL A 158 5.31 -5.41 0.60
N GLU A 159 6.55 -5.46 1.09
CA GLU A 159 6.97 -6.42 2.13
C GLU A 159 6.64 -5.89 3.54
N SER A 160 6.86 -4.60 3.79
CA SER A 160 6.59 -3.99 5.09
C SER A 160 6.25 -2.50 5.02
N TRP A 161 5.54 -2.05 6.06
CA TRP A 161 5.14 -0.66 6.29
C TRP A 161 5.70 -0.20 7.62
N GLY A 162 6.45 0.88 7.59
CA GLY A 162 6.98 1.56 8.76
C GLY A 162 7.17 3.04 8.43
N PRO A 163 8.32 3.65 8.76
CA PRO A 163 8.59 5.05 8.43
C PRO A 163 8.88 5.26 6.94
N VAL A 164 9.18 4.14 6.29
CA VAL A 164 9.30 3.95 4.85
C VAL A 164 8.48 2.71 4.48
N THR A 165 8.14 2.60 3.21
CA THR A 165 7.60 1.37 2.63
C THR A 165 8.73 0.59 1.98
N MET A 166 8.83 -0.68 2.35
CA MET A 166 9.79 -1.60 1.75
C MET A 166 9.08 -2.42 0.69
N HIS A 167 9.57 -2.33 -0.54
CA HIS A 167 9.05 -3.08 -1.67
C HIS A 167 10.09 -4.09 -2.12
N ARG A 168 9.63 -5.26 -2.56
CA ARG A 168 10.50 -6.31 -3.09
C ARG A 168 10.14 -6.57 -4.54
N ILE A 169 11.09 -6.32 -5.44
CA ILE A 169 10.92 -6.58 -6.87
C ILE A 169 10.67 -8.07 -7.07
N GLU A 170 9.61 -8.40 -7.79
CA GLU A 170 9.24 -9.78 -8.10
C GLU A 170 9.36 -10.05 -9.59
N SER A 171 10.00 -11.15 -9.96
CA SER A 171 10.17 -11.52 -11.37
C SER A 171 8.84 -11.64 -12.12
N ALA A 172 7.79 -12.17 -11.49
CA ALA A 172 6.48 -12.33 -12.11
C ALA A 172 5.80 -10.97 -12.40
N ARG A 173 5.85 -10.04 -11.44
CA ARG A 173 5.34 -8.67 -11.63
C ARG A 173 6.17 -7.92 -12.67
N LEU A 174 7.49 -8.06 -12.64
CA LEU A 174 8.40 -7.47 -13.62
C LEU A 174 8.06 -7.92 -15.04
N GLN A 175 7.87 -9.23 -15.26
CA GLN A 175 7.46 -9.81 -16.55
C GLN A 175 6.13 -9.22 -17.01
N ALA A 176 5.14 -9.10 -16.12
CA ALA A 176 3.87 -8.48 -16.43
C ALA A 176 4.01 -6.99 -16.79
N ALA A 177 4.84 -6.24 -16.06
CA ALA A 177 5.04 -4.81 -16.25
C ALA A 177 5.75 -4.48 -17.58
N VAL A 178 6.70 -5.31 -18.02
CA VAL A 178 7.39 -5.14 -19.31
C VAL A 178 6.62 -5.76 -20.49
N ASN A 179 5.57 -6.55 -20.24
CA ASN A 179 4.80 -7.18 -21.30
C ASN A 179 4.09 -6.11 -22.17
N GLY A 180 4.55 -5.96 -23.41
CA GLY A 180 4.03 -4.95 -24.35
C GLY A 180 4.57 -3.53 -24.14
N ARG A 181 5.64 -3.35 -23.35
CA ARG A 181 6.32 -2.06 -23.15
C ARG A 181 7.82 -2.17 -23.41
N ASP A 182 8.47 -1.05 -23.71
CA ASP A 182 9.94 -1.03 -23.82
C ASP A 182 10.56 -1.18 -22.42
N PRO A 183 11.41 -2.19 -22.18
CA PRO A 183 12.05 -2.39 -20.88
C PRO A 183 12.91 -1.19 -20.46
N GLN A 184 13.45 -0.44 -21.43
CA GLN A 184 14.22 0.77 -21.12
C GLN A 184 13.35 1.85 -20.48
N GLN A 185 12.06 1.94 -20.83
CA GLN A 185 11.14 2.88 -20.18
C GLN A 185 10.94 2.57 -18.69
N VAL A 186 10.96 1.28 -18.32
CA VAL A 186 10.86 0.87 -16.90
C VAL A 186 12.12 1.24 -16.15
N VAL A 187 13.30 1.03 -16.75
CA VAL A 187 14.59 1.46 -16.19
C VAL A 187 14.62 2.99 -16.02
N ASP A 188 14.23 3.74 -17.04
CA ASP A 188 14.25 5.21 -17.03
C ASP A 188 13.27 5.77 -16.00
N ALA A 189 12.07 5.19 -15.88
CA ALA A 189 11.10 5.58 -14.86
C ALA A 189 11.60 5.30 -13.45
N LEU A 190 12.23 4.13 -13.22
CA LEU A 190 12.81 3.80 -11.93
C LEU A 190 13.99 4.70 -11.59
N ALA A 191 14.84 5.02 -12.58
CA ALA A 191 15.96 5.94 -12.42
C ALA A 191 15.50 7.38 -12.12
N ALA A 192 14.43 7.84 -12.76
CA ALA A 192 13.85 9.16 -12.50
C ALA A 192 13.27 9.28 -11.09
N ALA A 193 12.71 8.19 -10.55
CA ALA A 193 12.16 8.15 -9.20
C ALA A 193 13.22 7.87 -8.12
N SER A 194 14.41 7.38 -8.48
CA SER A 194 15.45 6.96 -7.54
C SER A 194 16.46 8.07 -7.24
N ARG A 195 16.89 8.17 -5.97
CA ARG A 195 17.99 9.05 -5.55
C ARG A 195 19.35 8.50 -5.93
N THR A 196 19.46 7.18 -5.88
CA THR A 196 20.70 6.46 -6.17
C THR A 196 20.65 5.92 -7.59
N PRO A 197 21.80 5.80 -8.28
CA PRO A 197 21.85 5.07 -9.55
C PRO A 197 21.26 3.68 -9.41
N ILE A 198 20.54 3.22 -10.45
CA ILE A 198 19.94 1.90 -10.43
C ILE A 198 21.05 0.84 -10.48
N PRO A 199 21.04 -0.16 -9.57
CA PRO A 199 22.04 -1.22 -9.61
C PRO A 199 21.97 -2.02 -10.91
N GLN A 200 23.14 -2.36 -11.46
CA GLN A 200 23.25 -3.12 -12.71
C GLN A 200 22.49 -4.46 -12.65
N SER A 201 22.45 -5.12 -11.49
CA SER A 201 21.66 -6.34 -11.29
C SER A 201 20.17 -6.14 -11.59
N ILE A 202 19.61 -5.00 -11.20
CA ILE A 202 18.20 -4.65 -11.44
C ILE A 202 17.97 -4.32 -12.91
N GLU A 203 18.87 -3.58 -13.55
CA GLU A 203 18.79 -3.33 -14.99
C GLU A 203 18.79 -4.64 -15.80
N TYR A 204 19.64 -5.59 -15.42
CA TYR A 204 19.67 -6.91 -16.05
C TYR A 204 18.37 -7.68 -15.82
N LEU A 205 17.84 -7.68 -14.59
CA LEU A 205 16.57 -8.35 -14.28
C LEU A 205 15.42 -7.80 -15.13
N ILE A 206 15.32 -6.48 -15.30
CA ILE A 206 14.29 -5.83 -16.13
C ILE A 206 14.44 -6.26 -17.60
N ARG A 207 15.66 -6.21 -18.14
CA ARG A 207 15.93 -6.61 -19.53
C ARG A 207 15.69 -8.10 -19.76
N ASP A 208 15.98 -8.94 -18.77
CA ASP A 208 15.77 -10.37 -18.88
C ASP A 208 14.30 -10.76 -18.80
N ALA A 209 13.50 -10.11 -17.93
CA ALA A 209 12.05 -10.29 -17.88
C ALA A 209 11.38 -10.03 -19.25
N ALA A 210 11.90 -9.07 -20.01
CA ALA A 210 11.41 -8.73 -21.34
C ALA A 210 11.72 -9.77 -22.43
N ARG A 211 12.66 -10.69 -22.18
CA ARG A 211 12.98 -11.78 -23.13
C ARG A 211 11.97 -12.91 -23.08
N SER A 212 11.16 -12.99 -22.02
CA SER A 212 10.13 -14.00 -21.91
C SER A 212 9.07 -13.81 -22.99
N ALA A 213 8.71 -14.90 -23.69
CA ALA A 213 7.62 -14.85 -24.66
C ALA A 213 6.31 -14.63 -23.90
N GLY A 214 5.71 -13.45 -24.07
CA GLY A 214 4.44 -13.09 -23.44
C GLY A 214 3.28 -13.95 -23.95
N VAL A 215 2.22 -14.04 -23.14
CA VAL A 215 0.94 -14.60 -23.58
C VAL A 215 0.12 -13.46 -24.20
N ASN A 216 -0.35 -13.66 -25.42
CA ASN A 216 -1.26 -12.72 -26.06
C ASN A 216 -2.69 -12.98 -25.58
N VAL A 217 -3.31 -11.96 -24.99
CA VAL A 217 -4.72 -11.99 -24.59
C VAL A 217 -5.51 -11.20 -25.61
N TYR A 218 -6.55 -11.82 -26.17
CA TYR A 218 -7.46 -11.20 -27.13
C TYR A 218 -8.88 -11.20 -26.55
N PRO A 219 -9.66 -10.11 -26.71
CA PRO A 219 -11.07 -10.16 -26.40
C PRO A 219 -11.77 -11.15 -27.34
N ALA A 220 -12.67 -11.95 -26.80
CA ALA A 220 -13.50 -12.85 -27.58
C ALA A 220 -14.92 -12.88 -27.00
N THR A 221 -15.91 -12.80 -27.88
CA THR A 221 -17.31 -13.04 -27.55
C THR A 221 -17.53 -14.55 -27.48
N VAL A 222 -17.97 -15.04 -26.32
CA VAL A 222 -18.32 -16.45 -26.10
C VAL A 222 -19.80 -16.65 -26.40
N ILE A 223 -20.10 -17.73 -27.14
CA ILE A 223 -21.44 -18.06 -27.61
C ILE A 223 -21.72 -19.49 -27.18
N GLU A 224 -22.74 -19.67 -26.35
CA GLU A 224 -23.24 -20.97 -25.94
C GLU A 224 -24.51 -21.30 -26.71
N GLY A 225 -24.53 -22.46 -27.36
CA GLY A 225 -25.67 -22.94 -28.14
C GLY A 225 -26.02 -24.36 -27.76
N ALA A 226 -27.31 -24.69 -27.79
CA ALA A 226 -27.80 -26.03 -27.48
C ALA A 226 -28.72 -26.54 -28.59
N GLY A 227 -28.78 -27.88 -28.72
CA GLY A 227 -29.69 -28.55 -29.65
C GLY A 227 -29.47 -28.14 -31.10
N GLN A 228 -30.56 -27.79 -31.79
CA GLN A 228 -30.58 -27.52 -33.23
C GLN A 228 -29.80 -26.26 -33.66
N ASP A 229 -29.55 -25.33 -32.74
CA ASP A 229 -28.85 -24.08 -33.06
C ASP A 229 -27.33 -24.30 -33.21
N VAL A 230 -26.76 -25.39 -32.68
CA VAL A 230 -25.34 -25.74 -32.84
C VAL A 230 -24.95 -25.89 -34.31
N GLU A 231 -25.80 -26.52 -35.13
CA GLU A 231 -25.53 -26.67 -36.57
C GLU A 231 -25.62 -25.33 -37.31
N ARG A 232 -26.48 -24.42 -36.85
CA ARG A 232 -26.54 -23.05 -37.40
C ARG A 232 -25.28 -22.27 -37.05
N LEU A 233 -24.80 -22.37 -35.80
CA LEU A 233 -23.58 -21.70 -35.33
C LEU A 233 -22.33 -22.12 -36.11
N LYS A 234 -22.20 -23.40 -36.45
CA LYS A 234 -21.10 -23.90 -37.30
C LYS A 234 -21.05 -23.24 -38.68
N GLY A 235 -22.19 -22.81 -39.21
CA GLY A 235 -22.29 -22.13 -40.51
C GLY A 235 -21.88 -20.66 -40.51
N LEU A 236 -21.65 -20.05 -39.34
CA LEU A 236 -21.45 -18.59 -39.19
C LEU A 236 -19.98 -18.17 -39.10
N GLY A 237 -19.04 -19.07 -39.38
CA GLY A 237 -17.60 -18.75 -39.33
C GLY A 237 -17.07 -18.50 -37.92
N LEU A 238 -17.78 -18.97 -36.90
CA LEU A 238 -17.35 -18.94 -35.50
C LEU A 238 -16.30 -20.01 -35.22
N THR A 239 -15.40 -19.77 -34.27
CA THR A 239 -14.42 -20.78 -33.86
C THR A 239 -15.06 -21.70 -32.83
N GLN A 240 -15.24 -22.98 -33.15
CA GLN A 240 -15.79 -23.96 -32.20
C GLN A 240 -14.71 -24.36 -31.18
N VAL A 241 -14.98 -24.15 -29.89
CA VAL A 241 -14.08 -24.52 -28.77
C VAL A 241 -14.53 -25.81 -28.09
N SER A 242 -15.84 -26.08 -28.06
CA SER A 242 -16.43 -27.34 -27.59
C SER A 242 -17.71 -27.66 -28.36
N GLU A 243 -18.38 -28.78 -28.04
CA GLU A 243 -19.62 -29.20 -28.72
C GLU A 243 -20.71 -28.11 -28.71
N GLN A 244 -20.78 -27.31 -27.65
CA GLN A 244 -21.81 -26.30 -27.43
C GLN A 244 -21.25 -24.87 -27.30
N VAL A 245 -19.93 -24.69 -27.33
CA VAL A 245 -19.28 -23.40 -27.08
C VAL A 245 -18.49 -22.95 -28.31
N PHE A 246 -18.76 -21.73 -28.74
CA PHE A 246 -18.11 -21.05 -29.86
C PHE A 246 -17.52 -19.72 -29.41
N THR A 247 -16.50 -19.24 -30.11
CA THR A 247 -15.87 -17.94 -29.87
C THR A 247 -15.77 -17.13 -31.17
N SER A 248 -15.88 -15.80 -31.03
CA SER A 248 -15.67 -14.84 -32.11
C SER A 248 -14.79 -13.69 -31.61
N PRO A 249 -13.84 -13.18 -32.42
CA PRO A 249 -13.08 -11.98 -32.08
C PRO A 249 -13.91 -10.68 -32.19
N GLN A 250 -15.13 -10.74 -32.71
CA GLN A 250 -16.02 -9.58 -32.88
C GLN A 250 -16.68 -9.14 -31.57
N SER A 251 -17.20 -7.90 -31.54
CA SER A 251 -17.92 -7.39 -30.36
C SER A 251 -19.23 -8.16 -30.13
N PRO A 252 -19.74 -8.17 -28.89
CA PRO A 252 -21.03 -8.80 -28.60
C PRO A 252 -22.18 -8.27 -29.45
N GLU A 253 -22.18 -6.97 -29.81
CA GLU A 253 -23.25 -6.40 -30.64
C GLU A 253 -23.20 -6.93 -32.08
N GLU A 254 -22.00 -7.06 -32.64
CA GLU A 254 -21.82 -7.60 -33.99
C GLU A 254 -22.22 -9.07 -34.07
N VAL A 255 -21.84 -9.85 -33.05
CA VAL A 255 -22.22 -11.27 -32.95
C VAL A 255 -23.73 -11.42 -32.77
N VAL A 256 -24.38 -10.61 -31.95
CA VAL A 256 -25.85 -10.64 -31.80
C VAL A 256 -26.54 -10.29 -33.11
N ARG A 257 -26.03 -9.32 -33.88
CA ARG A 257 -26.55 -9.00 -35.21
C ARG A 257 -26.40 -10.19 -36.17
N LEU A 258 -25.24 -10.83 -36.22
CA LEU A 258 -24.98 -12.01 -37.04
C LEU A 258 -25.91 -13.18 -36.68
N LEU A 259 -26.13 -13.41 -35.39
CA LEU A 259 -27.04 -14.45 -34.90
C LEU A 259 -28.51 -14.14 -35.23
N ALA A 260 -28.92 -12.88 -35.13
CA ALA A 260 -30.25 -12.43 -35.52
C ALA A 260 -30.49 -12.62 -37.03
N GLU A 261 -29.51 -12.29 -37.87
CA GLU A 261 -29.55 -12.54 -39.33
C GLU A 261 -29.66 -14.04 -39.64
N ALA A 262 -29.06 -14.90 -38.81
CA ALA A 262 -29.16 -16.36 -38.89
C ALA A 262 -30.43 -16.96 -38.27
N GLY A 263 -31.31 -16.13 -37.70
CA GLY A 263 -32.55 -16.57 -37.05
C GLY A 263 -32.34 -17.28 -35.71
N VAL A 264 -31.22 -17.03 -35.03
CA VAL A 264 -30.89 -17.57 -33.70
C VAL A 264 -31.26 -16.51 -32.64
N ALA A 265 -32.11 -16.88 -31.69
CA ALA A 265 -32.48 -15.99 -30.59
C ALA A 265 -31.37 -15.93 -29.53
N THR A 266 -31.10 -14.74 -29.00
CA THR A 266 -29.99 -14.50 -28.05
C THR A 266 -30.50 -13.93 -26.73
N SER A 267 -29.94 -14.38 -25.61
CA SER A 267 -30.04 -13.73 -24.30
C SER A 267 -28.65 -13.26 -23.85
N GLN A 268 -28.53 -12.02 -23.39
CA GLN A 268 -27.28 -11.49 -22.83
C GLN A 268 -27.04 -12.08 -21.44
N GLY A 269 -25.80 -12.49 -21.14
CA GLY A 269 -25.39 -12.96 -19.82
C GLY A 269 -25.24 -11.81 -18.80
N PRO A 270 -25.05 -12.12 -17.51
CA PRO A 270 -24.82 -11.10 -16.47
C PRO A 270 -23.52 -10.32 -16.74
N ALA A 271 -23.57 -8.99 -16.61
CA ALA A 271 -22.38 -8.15 -16.70
C ALA A 271 -21.62 -8.18 -15.37
N GLU A 272 -20.46 -8.82 -15.33
CA GLU A 272 -19.53 -8.69 -14.20
C GLU A 272 -18.64 -7.46 -14.37
N VAL A 273 -18.60 -6.64 -13.33
CA VAL A 273 -17.65 -5.52 -13.22
C VAL A 273 -16.43 -6.03 -12.46
N PHE A 274 -15.33 -6.23 -13.16
CA PHE A 274 -14.04 -6.53 -12.53
C PHE A 274 -13.47 -5.25 -11.90
N GLY A 275 -13.51 -5.17 -10.57
CA GLY A 275 -12.70 -4.21 -9.82
C GLY A 275 -11.29 -4.77 -9.60
N VAL A 276 -10.26 -3.97 -9.82
CA VAL A 276 -8.90 -4.33 -9.40
C VAL A 276 -8.84 -4.24 -7.87
N PRO A 277 -8.52 -5.33 -7.15
CA PRO A 277 -8.32 -5.25 -5.71
C PRO A 277 -7.11 -4.37 -5.43
N LEU A 278 -7.31 -3.27 -4.70
CA LEU A 278 -6.19 -2.51 -4.16
C LEU A 278 -5.62 -3.30 -2.98
N GLU A 279 -4.37 -3.76 -3.09
CA GLU A 279 -3.65 -4.33 -1.96
C GLU A 279 -3.46 -3.24 -0.89
N ARG A 280 -4.06 -3.45 0.28
CA ARG A 280 -3.83 -2.65 1.48
C ARG A 280 -3.04 -3.52 2.44
N ALA A 281 -1.84 -3.08 2.82
CA ALA A 281 -1.17 -3.76 3.92
C ALA A 281 -1.91 -3.48 5.23
N THR A 282 -1.92 -4.47 6.10
CA THR A 282 -2.35 -4.32 7.48
C THR A 282 -1.42 -3.33 8.18
N GLN A 283 -1.95 -2.19 8.63
CA GLN A 283 -1.21 -1.25 9.47
C GLN A 283 -0.82 -1.95 10.78
N GLY A 284 0.49 -2.13 10.98
CA GLY A 284 1.05 -2.29 12.33
C GLY A 284 1.15 -0.94 13.03
N PRO A 285 1.48 -0.90 14.33
CA PRO A 285 1.69 0.35 15.07
C PRO A 285 2.74 1.26 14.38
N GLY A 286 2.71 2.57 14.57
CA GLY A 286 3.71 3.49 13.97
C GLY A 286 5.14 3.19 14.48
N PRO A 287 6.19 3.40 13.67
CA PRO A 287 7.58 3.32 14.14
C PRO A 287 7.93 4.48 15.10
N ASP A 288 9.01 4.33 15.86
CA ASP A 288 9.58 5.40 16.68
C ASP A 288 10.42 6.36 15.80
N ASP A 289 10.18 7.67 15.92
CA ASP A 289 10.85 8.72 15.13
C ASP A 289 12.38 8.69 15.29
N ALA A 290 12.88 8.33 16.48
CA ALA A 290 14.32 8.19 16.73
C ALA A 290 14.95 7.09 15.86
N ALA A 291 14.23 5.98 15.65
CA ALA A 291 14.67 4.88 14.82
C ALA A 291 14.72 5.29 13.33
N VAL A 292 13.85 6.20 12.90
CA VAL A 292 13.84 6.75 11.53
C VAL A 292 15.08 7.58 11.27
N VAL A 293 15.41 8.49 12.18
CA VAL A 293 16.57 9.38 12.05
C VAL A 293 17.85 8.55 11.95
N ARG A 294 18.02 7.55 12.83
CA ARG A 294 19.18 6.64 12.77
C ARG A 294 19.26 5.88 11.45
N LEU A 295 18.14 5.38 10.93
CA LEU A 295 18.11 4.69 9.63
C LEU A 295 18.56 5.62 8.50
N VAL A 296 18.08 6.87 8.50
CA VAL A 296 18.46 7.89 7.51
C VAL A 296 19.95 8.22 7.62
N GLU A 297 20.49 8.39 8.82
CA GLU A 297 21.93 8.63 9.04
C GLU A 297 22.79 7.48 8.50
N HIS A 298 22.41 6.23 8.79
CA HIS A 298 23.11 5.05 8.26
C HIS A 298 23.07 4.96 6.73
N LEU A 299 21.93 5.30 6.13
CA LEU A 299 21.78 5.37 4.66
C LEU A 299 22.63 6.48 4.03
N LEU A 300 22.85 7.58 4.75
CA LEU A 300 23.68 8.70 4.31
C LEU A 300 25.18 8.40 4.44
N ASP A 301 25.61 7.72 5.52
CA ASP A 301 27.03 7.48 5.79
C ASP A 301 27.61 6.31 4.99
N GLY A 302 26.83 5.25 4.72
CA GLY A 302 27.17 4.22 3.74
C GLY A 302 28.51 3.48 3.94
N GLN A 303 29.13 3.56 5.12
CA GLN A 303 30.41 2.90 5.40
C GLN A 303 30.16 1.57 6.12
N ALA A 304 30.56 0.46 5.51
CA ALA A 304 30.69 -0.82 6.21
C ALA A 304 31.76 -0.70 7.30
N VAL A 305 31.44 -1.10 8.53
CA VAL A 305 32.42 -1.15 9.62
C VAL A 305 33.38 -2.32 9.35
N PRO A 306 34.70 -2.18 9.55
CA PRO A 306 35.65 -3.28 9.39
C PRO A 306 35.19 -4.50 10.19
N ALA A 307 35.17 -5.66 9.54
CA ALA A 307 34.65 -6.90 10.11
C ALA A 307 35.39 -7.28 11.39
N GLU A 308 34.75 -7.06 12.54
CA GLU A 308 35.14 -7.70 13.79
C GLU A 308 34.77 -9.18 13.69
N ALA A 309 35.65 -10.07 14.14
CA ALA A 309 35.39 -11.50 14.06
C ALA A 309 34.13 -11.84 14.88
N PRO A 310 33.13 -12.54 14.30
CA PRO A 310 31.89 -12.80 14.99
C PRO A 310 32.14 -13.63 16.26
N PRO A 311 31.62 -13.22 17.43
CA PRO A 311 31.76 -14.00 18.65
C PRO A 311 30.99 -15.32 18.53
N THR A 312 31.33 -16.29 19.38
CA THR A 312 30.52 -17.51 19.51
C THR A 312 29.19 -17.17 20.16
N LEU A 313 28.12 -17.17 19.38
CA LEU A 313 26.77 -16.82 19.84
C LEU A 313 26.04 -18.02 20.47
N PRO A 314 25.30 -17.81 21.57
CA PRO A 314 24.44 -18.85 22.11
C PRO A 314 23.25 -19.11 21.19
N THR A 315 22.95 -20.39 20.97
CA THR A 315 21.72 -20.81 20.30
C THR A 315 20.52 -20.41 21.15
N ALA A 316 19.50 -19.83 20.52
CA ALA A 316 18.32 -19.32 21.21
C ALA A 316 17.04 -19.76 20.48
N ASP A 317 15.98 -20.05 21.24
CA ASP A 317 14.66 -20.30 20.66
C ASP A 317 13.98 -18.98 20.26
N PRO A 318 12.97 -19.00 19.37
CA PRO A 318 12.36 -17.77 18.83
C PRO A 318 11.78 -16.81 19.88
N VAL A 319 11.37 -17.31 21.06
CA VAL A 319 10.85 -16.45 22.14
C VAL A 319 12.01 -15.67 22.76
N THR A 320 13.08 -16.37 23.11
CA THR A 320 14.32 -15.75 23.63
C THR A 320 14.92 -14.76 22.64
N VAL A 321 14.92 -15.07 21.34
CA VAL A 321 15.36 -14.13 20.29
C VAL A 321 14.48 -12.88 20.27
N ALA A 322 13.16 -13.03 20.36
CA ALA A 322 12.24 -11.89 20.37
C ALA A 322 12.52 -10.96 21.56
N ASP A 323 12.77 -11.51 22.73
CA ASP A 323 13.01 -10.74 23.95
C ASP A 323 14.35 -10.02 23.91
N ILE A 324 15.42 -10.67 23.44
CA ILE A 324 16.74 -10.05 23.26
C ILE A 324 16.66 -8.92 22.25
N CYS A 325 16.02 -9.14 21.10
CA CYS A 325 15.88 -8.12 20.08
C CYS A 325 15.01 -6.95 20.54
N ARG A 326 13.91 -7.21 21.26
CA ARG A 326 13.04 -6.14 21.80
C ARG A 326 13.80 -5.28 22.80
N LYS A 327 14.51 -5.92 23.74
CA LYS A 327 15.36 -5.21 24.70
C LYS A 327 16.43 -4.37 23.99
N ALA A 328 17.04 -4.90 22.94
CA ALA A 328 18.04 -4.18 22.18
C ALA A 328 17.47 -2.97 21.42
N ILE A 329 16.25 -3.06 20.89
CA ILE A 329 15.53 -1.92 20.29
C ILE A 329 15.25 -0.86 21.36
N ASP A 330 14.71 -1.27 22.51
CA ASP A 330 14.34 -0.38 23.61
C ASP A 330 15.56 0.35 24.22
N GLU A 331 16.73 -0.29 24.23
CA GLU A 331 17.97 0.22 24.80
C GLU A 331 18.95 0.81 23.77
N ASP A 332 18.57 0.84 22.50
CA ASP A 332 19.40 1.28 21.36
C ASP A 332 20.77 0.57 21.29
N ARG A 333 20.74 -0.75 21.48
CA ARG A 333 21.91 -1.64 21.51
C ARG A 333 22.02 -2.48 20.25
N ARG A 334 23.27 -2.73 19.85
CA ARG A 334 23.58 -3.62 18.71
C ARG A 334 23.50 -5.08 19.15
N VAL A 335 23.03 -5.93 18.23
CA VAL A 335 22.90 -7.37 18.43
C VAL A 335 23.55 -8.15 17.31
N TRP A 336 24.28 -9.18 17.67
CA TRP A 336 24.74 -10.18 16.73
C TRP A 336 23.61 -11.16 16.42
N VAL A 337 23.33 -11.37 15.15
CA VAL A 337 22.27 -12.26 14.68
C VAL A 337 22.86 -13.28 13.72
N GLN A 338 22.74 -14.57 14.05
CA GLN A 338 23.05 -15.65 13.14
C GLN A 338 21.75 -16.22 12.56
N TYR A 339 21.59 -16.14 11.24
CA TYR A 339 20.38 -16.58 10.56
C TYR A 339 20.65 -17.34 9.26
N ALA A 340 19.71 -18.19 8.88
CA ALA A 340 19.76 -18.94 7.62
C ALA A 340 19.12 -18.13 6.46
N ASP A 341 19.89 -17.95 5.39
CA ASP A 341 19.46 -17.34 4.13
C ASP A 341 19.63 -18.34 2.96
N ALA A 342 19.18 -17.97 1.75
CA ALA A 342 19.29 -18.79 0.54
C ALA A 342 20.72 -19.24 0.22
N ASP A 343 21.72 -18.45 0.62
CA ASP A 343 23.15 -18.73 0.42
C ASP A 343 23.84 -19.46 1.60
N GLY A 344 23.09 -19.80 2.66
CA GLY A 344 23.61 -20.47 3.85
C GLY A 344 23.44 -19.67 5.15
N VAL A 345 24.16 -20.08 6.19
CA VAL A 345 24.12 -19.43 7.52
C VAL A 345 25.01 -18.19 7.51
N ARG A 346 24.45 -17.03 7.84
CA ARG A 346 25.17 -15.76 7.97
C ARG A 346 25.15 -15.29 9.42
N THR A 347 26.23 -14.65 9.85
CA THR A 347 26.32 -13.98 11.15
C THR A 347 26.61 -12.51 10.90
N GLU A 348 25.70 -11.63 11.32
CA GLU A 348 25.79 -10.20 11.07
C GLU A 348 25.60 -9.43 12.37
N LEU A 349 26.35 -8.34 12.54
CA LEU A 349 26.13 -7.37 13.61
C LEU A 349 25.06 -6.39 13.14
N VAL A 350 23.94 -6.35 13.86
CA VAL A 350 22.72 -5.65 13.46
C VAL A 350 22.40 -4.58 14.50
N GLU A 351 22.15 -3.37 14.03
CA GLU A 351 21.46 -2.35 14.81
C GLU A 351 19.95 -2.55 14.62
N PRO A 352 19.23 -3.09 15.61
CA PRO A 352 17.84 -3.47 15.44
C PRO A 352 16.96 -2.21 15.47
N ILE A 353 16.08 -2.10 14.48
CA ILE A 353 15.22 -0.92 14.30
C ILE A 353 13.80 -1.25 14.74
N ASP A 354 13.33 -2.45 14.40
CA ASP A 354 11.94 -2.84 14.61
C ASP A 354 11.79 -4.36 14.70
N LEU A 355 10.77 -4.80 15.44
CA LEU A 355 10.41 -6.21 15.59
C LEU A 355 8.89 -6.37 15.42
N ARG A 356 8.46 -6.83 14.24
CA ARG A 356 7.05 -6.94 13.88
C ARG A 356 6.72 -8.25 13.21
N VAL A 357 5.55 -8.80 13.55
CA VAL A 357 5.01 -10.03 12.94
C VAL A 357 6.02 -11.19 12.99
N GLY A 358 6.78 -11.28 14.08
CA GLY A 358 7.83 -12.29 14.24
C GLY A 358 8.99 -12.16 13.23
N ARG A 359 9.28 -10.94 12.76
CA ARG A 359 10.45 -10.59 11.95
C ARG A 359 11.21 -9.46 12.63
N LEU A 360 12.53 -9.56 12.62
CA LEU A 360 13.45 -8.51 13.03
C LEU A 360 13.84 -7.71 11.78
N SER A 361 13.68 -6.40 11.82
CA SER A 361 14.23 -5.47 10.83
C SER A 361 15.31 -4.61 11.48
N GLY A 362 16.45 -4.47 10.81
CA GLY A 362 17.58 -3.70 11.35
C GLY A 362 18.68 -3.46 10.34
N TRP A 363 19.60 -2.55 10.68
CA TRP A 363 20.74 -2.21 9.84
C TRP A 363 21.91 -3.15 10.12
N SER A 364 22.36 -3.88 9.11
CA SER A 364 23.55 -4.72 9.18
C SER A 364 24.80 -3.88 8.96
N LEU A 365 25.63 -3.74 9.99
CA LEU A 365 26.84 -2.90 9.97
C LEU A 365 27.93 -3.47 9.06
N HIS A 366 27.96 -4.79 8.88
CA HIS A 366 28.91 -5.46 7.99
C HIS A 366 28.52 -5.37 6.52
N ALA A 367 27.23 -5.56 6.24
CA ALA A 367 26.74 -5.57 4.87
C ALA A 367 26.30 -4.17 4.41
N ALA A 368 26.34 -3.17 5.31
CA ALA A 368 25.86 -1.80 5.09
C ALA A 368 24.49 -1.78 4.39
N ARG A 369 23.57 -2.62 4.89
CA ARG A 369 22.24 -2.80 4.32
C ARG A 369 21.21 -3.06 5.39
N MET A 370 19.96 -2.71 5.11
CA MET A 370 18.82 -3.21 5.87
C MET A 370 18.66 -4.71 5.66
N ILE A 371 18.41 -5.41 6.76
CA ILE A 371 18.00 -6.82 6.73
C ILE A 371 16.65 -6.96 7.41
N THR A 372 15.83 -7.86 6.88
CA THR A 372 14.59 -8.29 7.54
C THR A 372 14.61 -9.81 7.64
N VAL A 373 14.65 -10.32 8.87
CA VAL A 373 14.86 -11.74 9.15
C VAL A 373 13.71 -12.27 10.00
N PRO A 374 13.00 -13.34 9.58
CA PRO A 374 12.05 -14.02 10.45
C PRO A 374 12.75 -14.54 11.71
N LEU A 375 12.15 -14.35 12.88
CA LEU A 375 12.69 -14.87 14.15
C LEU A 375 12.86 -16.39 14.11
N SER A 376 12.02 -17.10 13.37
CA SER A 376 12.13 -18.55 13.14
C SER A 376 13.36 -18.97 12.34
N ARG A 377 14.04 -18.03 11.66
CA ARG A 377 15.28 -18.28 10.91
C ARG A 377 16.53 -17.85 11.67
N ILE A 378 16.39 -17.20 12.83
CA ILE A 378 17.50 -16.81 13.68
C ILE A 378 17.86 -18.02 14.55
N ALA A 379 19.05 -18.57 14.34
CA ALA A 379 19.54 -19.75 15.04
C ALA A 379 20.28 -19.39 16.33
N ALA A 380 20.98 -18.26 16.35
CA ALA A 380 21.71 -17.77 17.52
C ALA A 380 21.70 -16.23 17.54
N VAL A 381 21.68 -15.66 18.75
CA VAL A 381 21.65 -14.21 18.96
C VAL A 381 22.44 -13.86 20.21
N GLY A 382 23.07 -12.68 20.24
CA GLY A 382 23.79 -12.17 21.40
C GLY A 382 23.95 -10.66 21.37
N GLY A 383 24.15 -10.03 22.54
CA GLY A 383 24.48 -8.61 22.63
C GLY A 383 25.85 -8.33 22.02
N ALA A 384 26.04 -7.14 21.45
CA ALA A 384 27.35 -6.70 20.98
C ALA A 384 28.32 -6.34 22.13
N ASP A 385 27.77 -6.04 23.31
CA ASP A 385 28.50 -5.54 24.48
C ASP A 385 28.67 -6.58 25.61
N ASP A 386 28.27 -7.84 25.40
CA ASP A 386 28.27 -8.93 26.40
C ASP A 386 29.48 -9.89 26.31
#